data_AF-A0A067MWU1-F1
#
_entry.id   AF-A0A067MWU1-F1
#
_cell.length_a   1.000
_cell.length_b   1.000
_cell.length_c   1.000
_cell.angle_alpha   90.00
_cell.angle_beta   90.00
_cell.angle_gamma   90.00
#
_symmetry.space_group_name_H-M   'P 1'
#
loop_
_entity.id
_entity.type
_entity.pdbx_description
1 polymer ?
#
loop_
_entity_poly.entity_id
_entity_poly.type
_entity_poly.pdbx_seq_one_letter_code
_entity_poly.pdbx_strand_id
1 'polypeptide(L)'
;MRGDRGGENTEVAVRMVLLRGPNRRSFIWGTSTRNVRIERLWVEVGSQFVRTWRAFFQRLERDHGLDPSNQAHLWLLHSLFLDLINEDCDAFKAEWNLHGISGPTTGMMSPADLRFAGQTQHGIYSDEPRTQVEDIAQVTTDAFAECLQTVVEQGVVPEGMGVRPEEWGPDGYPVVEAIQVGRRRGAEETIDLPMEVWYPRAALWCQSLCTLQNFLELQAANEAQ
;
A
#
# COMPACT_ATOMS: atom_id res chain seq x y z
N MET A 1 18.07 -9.42 -11.61
CA MET A 1 17.60 -8.61 -10.47
C MET A 1 18.68 -8.61 -9.39
N ARG A 2 18.74 -7.63 -8.48
CA ARG A 2 19.76 -7.54 -7.42
C ARG A 2 19.11 -7.15 -6.10
N GLY A 3 19.49 -7.81 -5.00
CA GLY A 3 19.02 -7.50 -3.65
C GLY A 3 20.14 -7.63 -2.61
N ASP A 4 19.94 -7.08 -1.41
CA ASP A 4 20.82 -7.40 -0.27
C ASP A 4 20.51 -8.79 0.28
N ARG A 5 21.29 -9.27 1.26
CA ARG A 5 21.11 -10.60 1.86
C ARG A 5 20.05 -10.65 2.98
N GLY A 6 19.07 -9.75 2.96
CA GLY A 6 17.94 -9.81 3.89
C GLY A 6 17.12 -11.09 3.69
N GLY A 7 16.58 -11.64 4.78
CA GLY A 7 15.76 -12.87 4.74
C GLY A 7 14.53 -12.72 3.83
N GLU A 8 13.90 -11.54 3.84
CA GLU A 8 12.77 -11.15 2.98
C GLU A 8 13.06 -11.27 1.47
N ASN A 9 14.32 -11.11 1.05
CA ASN A 9 14.71 -11.18 -0.36
C ASN A 9 14.93 -12.61 -0.86
N THR A 10 14.85 -13.61 0.02
CA THR A 10 15.09 -15.02 -0.32
C THR A 10 14.02 -15.55 -1.26
N GLU A 11 12.74 -15.33 -0.96
CA GLU A 11 11.64 -15.81 -1.79
C GLU A 11 11.62 -15.14 -3.16
N VAL A 12 11.93 -13.84 -3.20
CA VAL A 12 12.07 -13.09 -4.45
C VAL A 12 13.23 -13.61 -5.28
N ALA A 13 14.37 -13.94 -4.66
CA ALA A 13 15.51 -14.54 -5.35
C ALA A 13 15.15 -15.90 -5.96
N VAL A 14 14.45 -16.74 -5.20
CA VAL A 14 13.94 -18.04 -5.68
C VAL A 14 12.97 -17.84 -6.84
N ARG A 15 11.97 -16.96 -6.70
CA ARG A 15 10.99 -16.66 -7.75
C ARG A 15 11.66 -16.14 -9.03
N MET A 16 12.67 -15.27 -8.91
CA MET A 16 13.44 -14.76 -10.04
C MET A 16 14.23 -15.87 -10.75
N VAL A 17 14.78 -16.84 -10.03
CA VAL A 17 15.45 -18.01 -10.62
C VAL A 17 14.45 -18.93 -11.31
N LEU A 18 13.27 -19.13 -10.73
CA LEU A 18 12.20 -19.94 -11.33
C LEU A 18 11.68 -19.31 -12.63
N LEU A 19 11.38 -18.01 -12.62
CA LEU A 19 10.82 -17.29 -13.78
C LEU A 19 11.84 -17.05 -14.91
N ARG A 20 13.11 -16.81 -14.57
CA ARG A 20 14.14 -16.36 -15.53
C ARG A 20 15.24 -17.42 -15.79
N GLY A 21 15.20 -18.54 -15.07
CA GLY A 21 16.12 -19.67 -15.17
C GLY A 21 17.39 -19.54 -14.31
N PRO A 22 18.02 -20.65 -13.90
CA PRO A 22 19.28 -20.64 -13.15
C PRO A 22 20.47 -20.19 -14.02
N ASN A 23 21.57 -19.74 -13.39
CA ASN A 23 22.85 -19.39 -14.03
C ASN A 23 22.82 -18.23 -15.05
N ARG A 24 21.80 -17.38 -15.01
CA ARG A 24 21.65 -16.22 -15.92
C ARG A 24 21.85 -14.87 -15.26
N ARG A 25 22.41 -14.86 -14.04
CA ARG A 25 22.37 -13.70 -13.13
C ARG A 25 20.94 -13.20 -12.88
N SER A 26 19.97 -14.13 -12.86
CA SER A 26 18.55 -13.87 -12.60
C SER A 26 18.35 -13.14 -11.28
N PHE A 27 19.16 -13.48 -10.28
CA PHE A 27 19.32 -12.72 -9.04
C PHE A 27 20.80 -12.60 -8.65
N ILE A 28 21.21 -11.43 -8.17
CA ILE A 28 22.57 -11.16 -7.71
C ILE A 28 22.49 -10.62 -6.28
N TRP A 29 23.21 -11.23 -5.35
CA TRP A 29 23.36 -10.69 -4.00
C TRP A 29 24.37 -9.54 -3.99
N GLY A 30 23.93 -8.36 -3.54
CA GLY A 30 24.74 -7.16 -3.39
C GLY A 30 25.09 -6.83 -1.94
N THR A 31 26.12 -6.00 -1.76
CA THR A 31 26.34 -5.30 -0.48
C THR A 31 25.33 -4.17 -0.34
N SER A 32 24.89 -3.88 0.88
CA SER A 32 23.93 -2.80 1.19
C SER A 32 24.38 -1.43 0.67
N THR A 33 25.69 -1.15 0.69
CA THR A 33 26.28 0.09 0.14
C THR A 33 26.04 0.34 -1.34
N ARG A 34 25.59 -0.66 -2.11
CA ARG A 34 25.23 -0.50 -3.52
C ARG A 34 23.71 -0.44 -3.76
N ASN A 35 22.90 -0.42 -2.70
CA ASN A 35 21.44 -0.27 -2.73
C ASN A 35 20.99 1.20 -2.53
N VAL A 36 21.93 2.15 -2.49
CA VAL A 36 21.64 3.58 -2.26
C VAL A 36 20.54 4.14 -3.18
N ARG A 37 20.49 3.68 -4.43
CA ARG A 37 19.46 4.14 -5.39
C ARG A 37 18.06 3.65 -5.03
N ILE A 38 17.92 2.40 -4.61
CA ILE A 38 16.61 1.85 -4.19
C ILE A 38 16.20 2.43 -2.84
N GLU A 39 17.15 2.63 -1.92
CA GLU A 39 16.90 3.33 -0.66
C GLU A 39 16.42 4.78 -0.89
N ARG A 40 17.05 5.52 -1.81
CA ARG A 40 16.61 6.87 -2.17
C ARG A 40 15.23 6.86 -2.82
N LEU A 41 14.96 5.90 -3.71
CA LEU A 41 13.63 5.73 -4.29
C LEU A 41 12.57 5.50 -3.20
N TRP A 42 12.87 4.65 -2.21
CA TRP A 42 11.97 4.39 -1.10
C TRP A 42 11.72 5.62 -0.23
N VAL A 43 12.69 6.53 -0.11
CA VAL A 43 12.46 7.82 0.57
C VAL A 43 11.41 8.65 -0.18
N GLU A 44 11.51 8.72 -1.51
CA GLU A 44 10.59 9.47 -2.37
C GLU A 44 9.18 8.87 -2.37
N VAL A 45 9.08 7.54 -2.55
CA VAL A 45 7.82 6.79 -2.39
C VAL A 45 7.20 7.03 -1.02
N GLY A 46 8.04 6.98 0.01
CA GLY A 46 7.71 7.30 1.39
C GLY A 46 7.05 8.67 1.52
N SER A 47 7.72 9.71 1.05
CA SER A 47 7.25 11.09 1.18
C SER A 47 6.04 11.42 0.32
N GLN A 48 5.86 10.77 -0.84
CA GLN A 48 4.79 11.15 -1.76
C GLN A 48 3.42 10.62 -1.35
N PHE A 49 3.31 9.36 -0.90
CA PHE A 49 1.99 8.81 -0.54
C PHE A 49 2.03 7.80 0.61
N VAL A 50 3.12 7.02 0.77
CA VAL A 50 3.15 5.93 1.75
C VAL A 50 3.05 6.44 3.19
N ARG A 51 3.69 7.57 3.52
CA ARG A 51 3.58 8.18 4.87
C ARG A 51 2.14 8.60 5.19
N THR A 52 1.40 9.11 4.20
CA THR A 52 0.01 9.53 4.36
C THR A 52 -0.92 8.35 4.62
N TRP A 53 -0.78 7.26 3.85
CA TRP A 53 -1.50 6.01 4.13
C TRP A 53 -1.14 5.41 5.50
N ARG A 54 0.15 5.43 5.87
CA ARG A 54 0.58 4.96 7.18
C ARG A 54 -0.03 5.79 8.31
N ALA A 55 -0.04 7.11 8.18
CA ALA A 55 -0.67 8.01 9.13
C ALA A 55 -2.17 7.69 9.27
N PHE A 56 -2.85 7.54 8.15
CA PHE A 56 -4.26 7.15 8.14
C PHE A 56 -4.52 5.81 8.85
N PHE A 57 -3.72 4.77 8.59
CA PHE A 57 -3.90 3.48 9.27
C PHE A 57 -3.57 3.52 10.76
N GLN A 58 -2.58 4.30 11.18
CA GLN A 58 -2.31 4.53 12.60
C GLN A 58 -3.48 5.23 13.31
N ARG A 59 -4.14 6.16 12.61
CA ARG A 59 -5.39 6.76 13.10
C ARG A 59 -6.52 5.74 13.19
N LEU A 60 -6.68 4.87 12.20
CA LEU A 60 -7.69 3.79 12.26
C LEU A 60 -7.47 2.87 13.46
N GLU A 61 -6.21 2.54 13.77
CA GLU A 61 -5.84 1.70 14.91
C GLU A 61 -6.16 2.39 16.24
N ARG A 62 -5.84 3.69 16.35
CA ARG A 62 -6.05 4.45 17.59
C ARG A 62 -7.52 4.78 17.85
N ASP A 63 -8.23 5.25 16.82
CA ASP A 63 -9.50 5.96 16.99
C ASP A 63 -10.70 5.17 16.42
N HIS A 64 -10.48 4.21 15.52
CA HIS A 64 -11.54 3.57 14.73
C HIS A 64 -11.55 2.03 14.81
N GLY A 65 -10.89 1.46 15.83
CA GLY A 65 -11.00 0.04 16.17
C GLY A 65 -10.28 -0.94 15.22
N LEU A 66 -9.33 -0.47 14.42
CA LEU A 66 -8.48 -1.38 13.64
C LEU A 66 -7.54 -2.19 14.56
N ASP A 67 -7.65 -3.52 14.51
CA ASP A 67 -6.69 -4.45 15.10
C ASP A 67 -5.78 -5.04 14.01
N PRO A 68 -4.49 -4.67 13.95
CA PRO A 68 -3.55 -5.17 12.95
C PRO A 68 -3.18 -6.65 13.13
N SER A 69 -3.51 -7.26 14.27
CA SER A 69 -3.32 -8.69 14.50
C SER A 69 -4.48 -9.55 13.99
N ASN A 70 -5.62 -8.91 13.69
CA ASN A 70 -6.82 -9.59 13.20
C ASN A 70 -6.80 -9.74 11.67
N GLN A 71 -6.75 -10.98 11.19
CA GLN A 71 -6.72 -11.29 9.75
C GLN A 71 -7.96 -10.78 9.00
N ALA A 72 -9.13 -10.75 9.64
CA ALA A 72 -10.35 -10.23 9.02
C ALA A 72 -10.27 -8.72 8.81
N HIS A 73 -9.63 -7.99 9.74
CA HIS A 73 -9.39 -6.55 9.59
C HIS A 73 -8.36 -6.27 8.50
N LEU A 74 -7.29 -7.07 8.40
CA LEU A 74 -6.30 -6.97 7.33
C LEU A 74 -6.93 -7.24 5.95
N TRP A 75 -7.75 -8.28 5.86
CA TRP A 75 -8.52 -8.56 4.65
C TRP A 75 -9.43 -7.38 4.29
N LEU A 76 -10.14 -6.81 5.27
CA LEU A 76 -11.02 -5.68 5.04
C LEU A 76 -10.26 -4.44 4.56
N LEU A 77 -9.10 -4.12 5.17
CA LEU A 77 -8.23 -3.04 4.71
C LEU A 77 -7.82 -3.22 3.26
N HIS A 78 -7.42 -4.45 2.88
CA HIS A 78 -7.06 -4.74 1.50
C HIS A 78 -8.27 -4.57 0.57
N SER A 79 -9.43 -5.13 0.91
CA SER A 79 -10.64 -5.02 0.11
C SER A 79 -11.11 -3.58 -0.11
N LEU A 80 -10.89 -2.68 0.85
CA LEU A 80 -11.33 -1.28 0.75
C LEU A 80 -10.30 -0.36 0.10
N PHE A 81 -9.02 -0.55 0.38
CA PHE A 81 -8.00 0.47 0.13
C PHE A 81 -6.85 0.02 -0.77
N LEU A 82 -6.72 -1.28 -1.08
CA LEU A 82 -5.61 -1.77 -1.91
C LEU A 82 -5.63 -1.16 -3.30
N ASP A 83 -6.80 -1.04 -3.93
CA ASP A 83 -6.92 -0.43 -5.26
C ASP A 83 -6.53 1.04 -5.25
N LEU A 84 -6.94 1.81 -4.24
CA LEU A 84 -6.54 3.21 -4.09
C LEU A 84 -5.04 3.36 -3.85
N ILE A 85 -4.43 2.46 -3.08
CA ILE A 85 -2.97 2.44 -2.89
C ILE A 85 -2.27 2.10 -4.21
N ASN A 86 -2.81 1.18 -5.01
CA ASN A 86 -2.27 0.82 -6.32
C ASN A 86 -2.39 2.00 -7.31
N GLU A 87 -3.49 2.74 -7.28
CA GLU A 87 -3.65 3.98 -8.05
C GLU A 87 -2.58 5.01 -7.70
N ASP A 88 -2.34 5.26 -6.40
CA ASP A 88 -1.25 6.14 -5.95
C ASP A 88 0.13 5.63 -6.39
N CYS A 89 0.34 4.31 -6.36
CA CYS A 89 1.57 3.68 -6.85
C CYS A 89 1.75 3.89 -8.37
N ASP A 90 0.67 3.78 -9.15
CA ASP A 90 0.70 3.97 -10.59
C ASP A 90 0.90 5.44 -10.97
N ALA A 91 0.28 6.36 -10.23
CA ALA A 91 0.51 7.79 -10.36
C ALA A 91 1.98 8.13 -10.08
N PHE A 92 2.54 7.63 -8.96
CA PHE A 92 3.96 7.76 -8.62
C PHE A 92 4.84 7.23 -9.76
N LYS A 93 4.54 6.02 -10.27
CA LYS A 93 5.32 5.42 -11.37
C LYS A 93 5.27 6.28 -12.63
N ALA A 94 4.11 6.83 -12.99
CA ALA A 94 3.97 7.68 -14.17
C ALA A 94 4.81 8.95 -14.05
N GLU A 95 4.72 9.65 -12.92
CA GLU A 95 5.50 10.86 -12.64
C GLU A 95 7.00 10.55 -12.56
N TRP A 96 7.36 9.53 -11.78
CA TRP A 96 8.74 9.14 -11.57
C TRP A 96 9.40 8.67 -12.87
N ASN A 97 8.68 8.07 -13.82
CA ASN A 97 9.32 7.70 -15.08
C ASN A 97 9.65 8.90 -15.98
N LEU A 98 9.04 10.06 -15.73
CA LEU A 98 9.22 11.30 -16.50
C LEU A 98 10.12 12.33 -15.81
N HIS A 99 10.38 12.22 -14.51
CA HIS A 99 11.24 13.17 -13.81
C HIS A 99 12.71 13.05 -14.26
N GLY A 100 13.40 14.18 -14.43
CA GLY A 100 14.82 14.19 -14.79
C GLY A 100 15.71 13.76 -13.61
N ILE A 101 16.55 12.73 -13.80
CA ILE A 101 17.50 12.33 -12.77
C ILE A 101 18.73 13.24 -12.82
N SER A 102 18.89 14.04 -11.76
CA SER A 102 20.07 14.89 -11.59
C SER A 102 21.35 14.05 -11.43
N GLY A 103 22.39 14.42 -12.18
CA GLY A 103 23.72 13.83 -12.04
C GLY A 103 24.57 13.94 -13.31
N PRO A 104 25.91 14.00 -13.18
CA PRO A 104 26.82 14.15 -14.32
C PRO A 104 26.79 12.96 -15.28
N THR A 105 26.36 11.78 -14.81
CA THR A 105 26.22 10.56 -15.63
C THR A 105 24.87 10.49 -16.35
N THR A 106 23.82 11.06 -15.76
CA THR A 106 22.45 10.97 -16.26
C THR A 106 22.04 12.17 -17.13
N GLY A 107 22.71 13.31 -16.98
CA GLY A 107 22.48 14.47 -17.85
C GLY A 107 21.06 15.04 -17.78
N MET A 108 20.39 14.93 -16.63
CA MET A 108 18.97 15.32 -16.44
C MET A 108 17.96 14.50 -17.27
N MET A 109 18.38 13.40 -17.89
CA MET A 109 17.47 12.51 -18.60
C MET A 109 16.52 11.82 -17.62
N SER A 110 15.28 11.61 -18.05
CA SER A 110 14.30 10.86 -17.27
C SER A 110 14.58 9.35 -17.28
N PRO A 111 14.07 8.55 -16.32
CA PRO A 111 14.12 7.10 -16.42
C PRO A 111 13.58 6.56 -17.75
N ALA A 112 12.52 7.17 -18.30
CA ALA A 112 11.99 6.82 -19.60
C ALA A 112 13.00 7.09 -20.74
N ASP A 113 13.66 8.25 -20.74
CA ASP A 113 14.68 8.59 -21.75
C ASP A 113 15.88 7.65 -21.68
N LEU A 114 16.35 7.34 -20.46
CA LEU A 114 17.46 6.42 -20.23
C LEU A 114 17.10 5.01 -20.68
N ARG A 115 15.86 4.56 -20.42
CA ARG A 115 15.37 3.26 -20.88
C ARG A 115 15.32 3.21 -22.40
N PHE A 116 14.79 4.25 -23.04
CA PHE A 116 14.74 4.36 -24.49
C PHE A 116 16.14 4.31 -25.10
N ALA A 117 17.07 5.15 -24.62
CA ALA A 117 18.45 5.16 -25.08
C ALA A 117 19.14 3.80 -24.90
N GLY A 118 18.93 3.16 -23.75
CA GLY A 118 19.44 1.81 -23.47
C GLY A 118 18.89 0.76 -24.42
N GLN A 119 17.59 0.81 -24.75
CA GLN A 119 16.98 -0.11 -25.71
C GLN A 119 17.53 0.08 -27.12
N THR A 120 17.78 1.33 -27.54
CA THR A 120 18.40 1.62 -28.84
C THR A 120 19.83 1.10 -28.90
N GLN A 121 20.60 1.23 -27.81
CA GLN A 121 22.02 0.86 -27.79
C GLN A 121 22.27 -0.64 -27.55
N HIS A 122 21.44 -1.29 -26.74
CA HIS A 122 21.69 -2.65 -26.23
C HIS A 122 20.59 -3.65 -26.59
N GLY A 123 19.55 -3.22 -27.33
CA GLY A 123 18.40 -4.04 -27.68
C GLY A 123 17.31 -4.06 -26.62
N ILE A 124 16.16 -4.61 -26.97
CA ILE A 124 14.98 -4.65 -26.10
C ILE A 124 15.12 -5.77 -25.07
N TYR A 125 15.09 -5.40 -23.80
CA TYR A 125 14.94 -6.37 -22.71
C TYR A 125 13.47 -6.75 -22.57
N SER A 126 13.16 -8.05 -22.69
CA SER A 126 11.81 -8.57 -22.45
C SER A 126 11.69 -8.95 -20.96
N ASP A 127 10.74 -8.31 -20.27
CA ASP A 127 10.37 -8.63 -18.88
C ASP A 127 9.21 -9.65 -18.79
N GLU A 128 8.74 -10.18 -19.93
CA GLU A 128 7.71 -11.21 -20.00
C GLU A 128 8.17 -12.48 -19.27
N PRO A 129 7.40 -12.98 -18.30
CA PRO A 129 7.72 -14.24 -17.64
C PRO A 129 7.65 -15.38 -18.68
N ARG A 130 8.70 -16.19 -18.77
CA ARG A 130 8.74 -17.33 -19.69
C ARG A 130 7.88 -18.52 -19.23
N THR A 131 7.28 -18.40 -18.06
CA THR A 131 6.42 -19.41 -17.44
C THR A 131 5.17 -18.69 -16.95
N GLN A 132 4.00 -19.10 -17.44
CA GLN A 132 2.72 -18.63 -16.89
C GLN A 132 2.65 -19.15 -15.45
N VAL A 133 2.53 -18.24 -14.50
CA VAL A 133 2.24 -18.58 -13.11
C VAL A 133 0.86 -18.01 -12.86
N GLU A 134 -0.11 -18.87 -12.56
CA GLU A 134 -1.47 -18.47 -12.24
C GLU A 134 -1.45 -17.54 -11.02
N ASP A 135 -2.17 -16.41 -11.12
CA ASP A 135 -2.36 -15.49 -9.99
C ASP A 135 -3.25 -16.18 -8.94
N ILE A 136 -2.72 -16.32 -7.73
CA ILE A 136 -3.34 -17.11 -6.64
C ILE A 136 -4.39 -16.27 -5.86
N ALA A 137 -4.76 -15.09 -6.35
CA ALA A 137 -5.49 -14.09 -5.58
C ALA A 137 -6.81 -13.68 -6.24
N GLN A 138 -7.68 -14.63 -6.59
CA GLN A 138 -9.06 -14.26 -6.96
C GLN A 138 -10.04 -15.40 -6.73
N VAL A 139 -10.61 -15.50 -5.52
CA VAL A 139 -11.93 -16.09 -5.21
C VAL A 139 -12.20 -15.73 -3.75
N THR A 140 -13.29 -14.99 -3.46
CA THR A 140 -14.01 -14.73 -2.16
C THR A 140 -14.43 -13.27 -1.88
N THR A 141 -14.70 -12.44 -2.89
CA THR A 141 -15.02 -11.00 -2.66
C THR A 141 -16.46 -10.59 -3.03
N ASP A 142 -17.17 -11.34 -3.87
CA ASP A 142 -18.39 -10.85 -4.52
C ASP A 142 -19.59 -10.65 -3.57
N ALA A 143 -19.83 -11.59 -2.65
CA ALA A 143 -20.96 -11.51 -1.72
C ALA A 143 -20.81 -10.40 -0.65
N PHE A 144 -19.56 -10.08 -0.28
CA PHE A 144 -19.27 -8.99 0.65
C PHE A 144 -19.42 -7.62 -0.02
N ALA A 145 -18.97 -7.51 -1.28
CA ALA A 145 -19.05 -6.28 -2.05
C ALA A 145 -20.50 -5.79 -2.23
N GLU A 146 -21.44 -6.70 -2.53
CA GLU A 146 -22.86 -6.36 -2.68
C GLU A 146 -23.50 -5.87 -1.37
N CYS A 147 -23.17 -6.49 -0.23
CA CYS A 147 -23.70 -6.10 1.08
C CYS A 147 -23.12 -4.76 1.54
N LEU A 148 -21.81 -4.56 1.35
CA LEU A 148 -21.14 -3.31 1.67
C LEU A 148 -21.72 -2.14 0.87
N GLN A 149 -21.95 -2.33 -0.44
CA GLN A 149 -22.55 -1.29 -1.27
C GLN A 149 -23.91 -0.83 -0.73
N THR A 150 -24.75 -1.77 -0.27
CA THR A 150 -26.05 -1.46 0.32
C THR A 150 -25.92 -0.62 1.61
N VAL A 151 -24.94 -0.92 2.47
CA VAL A 151 -24.72 -0.19 3.73
C VAL A 151 -24.13 1.19 3.48
N VAL A 152 -23.21 1.32 2.52
CA VAL A 152 -22.65 2.61 2.11
C VAL A 152 -23.73 3.52 1.50
N GLU A 153 -24.61 2.97 0.65
CA GLU A 153 -25.73 3.71 0.06
C GLU A 153 -26.74 4.20 1.12
N GLN A 154 -26.91 3.46 2.20
CA GLN A 154 -27.77 3.87 3.32
C GLN A 154 -27.15 4.98 4.19
N GLY A 155 -25.84 5.23 4.07
CA GLY A 155 -25.15 6.31 4.78
C GLY A 155 -25.14 6.18 6.31
N VAL A 156 -25.45 5.00 6.85
CA VAL A 156 -25.53 4.78 8.30
C VAL A 156 -24.12 4.65 8.86
N VAL A 157 -23.64 5.69 9.52
CA VAL A 157 -22.35 5.68 10.22
C VAL A 157 -22.55 5.08 11.63
N PRO A 158 -21.82 4.04 12.07
CA PRO A 158 -21.97 3.46 13.41
C PRO A 158 -21.65 4.43 14.55
N GLU A 159 -22.29 4.23 15.73
CA GLU A 159 -21.97 4.97 16.97
C GLU A 159 -20.70 4.43 17.63
N GLY A 160 -20.00 5.30 18.37
CA GLY A 160 -18.84 4.96 19.18
C GLY A 160 -17.53 4.88 18.42
N MET A 161 -17.52 5.23 17.13
CA MET A 161 -16.37 5.05 16.24
C MET A 161 -15.62 6.36 15.94
N GLY A 162 -15.98 7.49 16.55
CA GLY A 162 -15.27 8.76 16.41
C GLY A 162 -15.42 9.42 15.03
N VAL A 163 -16.35 8.93 14.21
CA VAL A 163 -16.60 9.42 12.84
C VAL A 163 -17.86 10.29 12.77
N ARG A 164 -18.73 10.28 13.77
CA ARG A 164 -19.93 11.11 13.76
C ARG A 164 -19.62 12.54 14.21
N PRO A 165 -20.20 13.58 13.58
CA PRO A 165 -20.00 14.97 13.98
C PRO A 165 -20.30 15.24 15.47
N GLU A 166 -21.22 14.48 16.06
CA GLU A 166 -21.59 14.57 17.47
C GLU A 166 -20.51 14.04 18.43
N GLU A 167 -19.59 13.20 17.93
CA GLU A 167 -18.50 12.58 18.71
C GLU A 167 -17.20 13.40 18.63
N TRP A 168 -17.17 14.44 17.79
CA TRP A 168 -15.99 15.25 17.59
C TRP A 168 -15.78 16.23 18.75
N GLY A 169 -14.50 16.52 19.00
CA GLY A 169 -14.12 17.61 19.89
C GLY A 169 -14.48 18.99 19.30
N PRO A 170 -14.23 20.07 20.06
CA PRO A 170 -14.50 21.44 19.61
C PRO A 170 -13.76 21.82 18.31
N ASP A 171 -12.67 21.11 18.00
CA ASP A 171 -11.83 21.33 16.83
C ASP A 171 -12.26 20.52 15.58
N GLY A 172 -13.34 19.74 15.67
CA GLY A 172 -13.85 18.91 14.58
C GLY A 172 -13.08 17.60 14.37
N TYR A 173 -13.23 16.98 13.18
CA TYR A 173 -12.50 15.75 12.84
C TYR A 173 -11.01 16.05 12.63
N PRO A 174 -10.09 15.24 13.19
CA PRO A 174 -8.65 15.49 13.08
C PRO A 174 -8.16 15.54 11.62
N VAL A 175 -7.47 16.62 11.24
CA VAL A 175 -6.90 16.79 9.90
C VAL A 175 -5.38 16.61 9.85
N VAL A 176 -4.76 16.21 10.96
CA VAL A 176 -3.33 15.93 11.05
C VAL A 176 -3.07 14.67 11.86
N GLU A 177 -1.95 14.02 11.63
CA GLU A 177 -1.53 12.83 12.35
C GLU A 177 -0.01 12.79 12.51
N ALA A 178 0.47 12.50 13.72
CA ALA A 178 1.90 12.45 14.00
C ALA A 178 2.42 11.02 13.83
N ILE A 179 3.36 10.82 12.90
CA ILE A 179 3.97 9.52 12.67
C ILE A 179 5.46 9.53 12.98
N GLN A 180 5.96 8.46 13.59
CA GLN A 180 7.38 8.25 13.83
C GLN A 180 8.09 7.91 12.51
N VAL A 181 8.96 8.78 12.01
CA VAL A 181 9.70 8.61 10.75
C VAL A 181 11.18 8.31 11.02
N GLY A 182 11.65 7.17 10.50
CA GLY A 182 13.02 6.72 10.68
C GLY A 182 13.29 6.05 12.03
N ARG A 183 14.55 5.64 12.21
CA ARG A 183 14.97 4.76 13.33
C ARG A 183 15.23 5.51 14.64
N ARG A 184 15.32 6.84 14.62
CA ARG A 184 15.65 7.66 15.80
C ARG A 184 14.38 7.97 16.58
N ARG A 185 14.31 7.53 17.84
CA ARG A 185 13.21 7.86 18.76
C ARG A 185 12.98 9.37 18.84
N GLY A 186 11.74 9.82 18.62
CA GLY A 186 11.35 11.24 18.65
C GLY A 186 11.49 11.99 17.32
N ALA A 187 11.81 11.29 16.23
CA ALA A 187 11.69 11.83 14.88
C ALA A 187 10.23 11.72 14.42
N GLU A 188 9.36 12.53 15.00
CA GLU A 188 7.96 12.61 14.62
C GLU A 188 7.80 13.60 13.46
N GLU A 189 7.05 13.18 12.44
CA GLU A 189 6.64 14.00 11.33
C GLU A 189 5.11 14.13 11.39
N THR A 190 4.63 15.38 11.36
CA THR A 190 3.19 15.65 11.26
C THR A 190 2.78 15.55 9.81
N ILE A 191 1.83 14.66 9.53
CA ILE A 191 1.27 14.44 8.21
C ILE A 191 -0.11 15.06 8.14
N ASP A 192 -0.34 15.89 7.13
CA ASP A 192 -1.66 16.44 6.84
C ASP A 192 -2.56 15.36 6.24
N LEU A 193 -3.75 15.23 6.80
CA LEU A 193 -4.82 14.35 6.37
C LEU A 193 -6.07 15.20 6.10
N PRO A 194 -6.16 15.86 4.92
CA PRO A 194 -7.31 16.66 4.53
C PRO A 194 -8.62 15.89 4.70
N MET A 195 -9.59 16.52 5.36
CA MET A 195 -10.88 15.90 5.67
C MET A 195 -11.56 15.39 4.40
N GLU A 196 -11.51 16.14 3.31
CA GLU A 196 -12.18 15.84 2.04
C GLU A 196 -11.74 14.50 1.44
N VAL A 197 -10.52 14.07 1.74
CA VAL A 197 -9.93 12.83 1.22
C VAL A 197 -10.03 11.71 2.24
N TRP A 198 -9.69 11.98 3.50
CA TRP A 198 -9.46 10.93 4.49
C TRP A 198 -10.65 10.66 5.42
N TYR A 199 -11.52 11.64 5.63
CA TYR A 199 -12.74 11.40 6.40
C TYR A 199 -13.69 10.41 5.72
N PRO A 200 -14.01 10.52 4.41
CA PRO A 200 -14.85 9.53 3.73
C PRO A 200 -14.29 8.11 3.83
N ARG A 201 -12.97 7.95 3.79
CA ARG A 201 -12.28 6.67 3.94
C ARG A 201 -12.41 6.10 5.36
N ALA A 202 -12.29 6.95 6.39
CA ALA A 202 -12.51 6.53 7.77
C ALA A 202 -13.97 6.14 8.03
N ALA A 203 -14.93 6.89 7.48
CA ALA A 203 -16.34 6.56 7.56
C ALA A 203 -16.64 5.20 6.88
N LEU A 204 -16.10 4.98 5.67
CA LEU A 204 -16.20 3.72 4.95
C LEU A 204 -15.62 2.55 5.76
N TRP A 205 -14.45 2.75 6.38
CA TRP A 205 -13.86 1.75 7.28
C TRP A 205 -14.81 1.37 8.41
N CYS A 206 -15.35 2.36 9.14
CA CYS A 206 -16.23 2.12 10.28
C CYS A 206 -17.51 1.40 9.87
N GLN A 207 -18.13 1.80 8.76
CA GLN A 207 -19.32 1.15 8.20
C GLN A 207 -19.04 -0.31 7.83
N SER A 208 -17.91 -0.54 7.17
CA SER A 208 -17.53 -1.88 6.72
C SER A 208 -17.18 -2.79 7.89
N LEU A 209 -16.50 -2.27 8.91
CA LEU A 209 -16.14 -3.02 10.11
C LEU A 209 -17.38 -3.45 10.89
N CYS A 210 -18.35 -2.55 11.07
CA CYS A 210 -19.63 -2.87 11.69
C CYS A 210 -20.39 -3.96 10.91
N THR A 211 -20.44 -3.83 9.58
CA THR A 211 -21.06 -4.84 8.70
C THR A 211 -20.38 -6.21 8.84
N LEU A 212 -19.04 -6.22 8.83
CA LEU A 212 -18.26 -7.44 8.98
C LEU A 212 -18.50 -8.11 10.34
N GLN A 213 -18.51 -7.33 11.43
CA GLN A 213 -18.77 -7.85 12.77
C GLN A 213 -20.17 -8.50 12.86
N ASN A 214 -21.20 -7.82 12.37
CA ASN A 214 -22.56 -8.37 12.32
C ASN A 214 -22.64 -9.67 11.51
N PHE A 215 -21.94 -9.73 10.37
CA PHE A 215 -21.91 -10.93 9.53
C PHE A 215 -21.27 -12.12 10.24
N LEU A 216 -20.13 -11.90 10.90
CA LEU A 216 -19.43 -12.93 11.67
C LEU A 216 -20.26 -13.42 12.87
N GLU A 217 -20.95 -12.52 13.57
CA GLU A 217 -21.85 -12.88 14.68
C GLU A 217 -23.03 -13.74 14.20
N LEU A 218 -23.65 -13.40 13.06
CA LEU A 218 -24.74 -14.18 12.48
C LEU A 218 -24.28 -15.57 12.03
N GLN A 219 -23.07 -15.69 11.46
CA GLN A 219 -22.51 -16.99 11.09
C GLN A 219 -22.29 -17.88 12.33
N ALA A 220 -21.68 -17.32 13.39
CA ALA A 220 -21.46 -18.05 14.64
C ALA A 220 -22.77 -18.49 15.31
N ALA A 221 -23.82 -17.67 15.26
CA ALA A 221 -25.14 -18.02 15.80
C ALA A 221 -25.82 -19.17 15.04
N ASN A 222 -25.65 -19.24 13.72
CA ASN A 222 -26.22 -20.30 12.88
C ASN A 222 -25.47 -21.64 13.02
N GLU A 223 -24.17 -21.63 13.31
CA GLU A 223 -23.38 -22.84 13.54
C GLU A 223 -23.62 -23.48 14.92
N ALA A 224 -24.17 -22.72 15.87
CA ALA A 224 -24.47 -23.18 17.23
C ALA A 224 -25.86 -23.85 17.39
N GLN A 225 -26.69 -23.88 16.33
CA GLN A 225 -27.99 -24.54 16.27
C GLN A 225 -27.93 -25.89 15.57
#